data_AF-A0AAA9TUJ5-F1
#
_entry.id   AF-A0AAA9TUJ5-F1
#
_cell.length_a   1.000
_cell.length_b   1.000
_cell.length_c   1.000
_cell.angle_alpha   90.00
_cell.angle_beta   90.00
_cell.angle_gamma   90.00
#
_symmetry.space_group_name_H-M   'P 1'
#
loop_
_entity.id
_entity.type
_entity.pdbx_description
1 polymer ?
#
loop_
_entity_poly.entity_id
_entity_poly.type
_entity_poly.pdbx_seq_one_letter_code
_entity_poly.pdbx_strand_id
1 'polypeptide(L)'
;MEILSGCLEYHKLLTIVVDAFYVRDGRLCLRADYSLFEVICYLATFQLEELGFQLFRDVVRSQPVHKVCQFLRFLFNPLNLGSWIKDEWSLVYETSHVKENWIDPLMRWQPEIQELIDQLQGELTSQLSPPKSKAKVTEPKELSLTTPRPRAIPVPEPVPQVAKTRPVPRSTYQPPKEQRLLEMTKRYNRWKAEELLLQANFEELRCAVPRSRGEPQLQDSKKKPRLRLPPRILKAQKLTFYTPNDNAPVKLNTAAILREGALYQRQVEKELQRVDRLVDGAGDFSEFLEWQRRMQAKDREEQLAAGEVRRLRGKLSHEEAVLARQQVAREKRRTAELKKEETAELMQRCAERRLQEEKSTKELVEQVMETQKNVRVAQTELRKGRRRIAQEVTEENRELLQRSAEAAKEEQRRRCTLVSQLRALEFQPTRRGKLVDLTQIPGHGLEGEMSVVELRERLALLKETRRLQEEERRDQIIQGKRAKSQELRDTVEQVALCRAAMGRSAALRWEEKKARWAAAGAPSQDERVLELQRRIQERRPSGARGRPRGTCRRRGPCAPSSGPRPGLQVRG
;
A
#
# COMPACT_ATOMS: atom_id res chain seq x y z
N MET A 1 -30.03 -17.96 15.14
CA MET A 1 -28.67 -18.45 14.77
C MET A 1 -28.74 -19.50 13.66
N GLU A 2 -29.81 -20.28 13.64
CA GLU A 2 -30.16 -21.42 12.79
C GLU A 2 -29.85 -21.20 11.30
N ILE A 3 -30.20 -20.03 10.74
CA ILE A 3 -29.95 -19.70 9.32
C ILE A 3 -28.46 -19.84 8.96
N LEU A 4 -27.54 -19.43 9.84
CA LEU A 4 -26.10 -19.52 9.58
C LEU A 4 -25.54 -20.94 9.76
N SER A 5 -26.10 -21.76 10.66
CA SER A 5 -25.74 -23.19 10.73
C SER A 5 -26.28 -23.95 9.51
N GLY A 6 -27.53 -23.69 9.09
CA GLY A 6 -28.11 -24.28 7.88
C GLY A 6 -27.33 -23.91 6.61
N CYS A 7 -26.88 -22.65 6.48
CA CYS A 7 -25.97 -22.25 5.39
C CYS A 7 -24.64 -23.02 5.39
N LEU A 8 -24.12 -23.43 6.56
CA LEU A 8 -22.89 -24.22 6.67
C LEU A 8 -23.12 -25.72 6.44
N GLU A 9 -24.27 -26.24 6.86
CA GLU A 9 -24.67 -27.65 6.66
C GLU A 9 -24.93 -27.94 5.18
N TYR A 10 -25.74 -27.10 4.51
CA TYR A 10 -26.08 -27.23 3.09
C TYR A 10 -25.10 -26.51 2.14
N HIS A 11 -24.00 -25.95 2.66
CA HIS A 11 -22.98 -25.17 1.93
C HIS A 11 -22.61 -25.76 0.57
N LYS A 12 -22.47 -27.10 0.45
CA LYS A 12 -22.14 -27.76 -0.81
C LYS A 12 -23.17 -27.47 -1.92
N LEU A 13 -24.46 -27.64 -1.62
CA LEU A 13 -25.57 -27.39 -2.56
C LEU A 13 -25.66 -25.92 -2.95
N LEU A 14 -25.46 -25.03 -1.98
CA LEU A 14 -25.48 -23.58 -2.16
C LEU A 14 -24.31 -23.14 -3.07
N THR A 15 -23.09 -23.62 -2.82
CA THR A 15 -21.93 -23.27 -3.67
C THR A 15 -22.06 -23.73 -5.11
N ILE A 16 -22.69 -24.88 -5.39
CA ILE A 16 -22.97 -25.34 -6.76
C ILE A 16 -23.80 -24.28 -7.52
N VAL A 17 -24.89 -23.81 -6.90
CA VAL A 17 -25.77 -22.80 -7.51
C VAL A 17 -25.08 -21.44 -7.63
N VAL A 18 -24.40 -20.99 -6.56
CA VAL A 18 -23.80 -19.65 -6.52
C VAL A 18 -22.57 -19.55 -7.45
N ASP A 19 -21.67 -20.52 -7.49
CA ASP A 19 -20.55 -20.47 -8.44
C ASP A 19 -21.03 -20.61 -9.90
N ALA A 20 -22.06 -21.42 -10.18
CA ALA A 20 -22.69 -21.48 -11.50
C ALA A 20 -23.34 -20.14 -11.91
N PHE A 21 -23.95 -19.42 -10.96
CA PHE A 21 -24.44 -18.05 -11.18
C PHE A 21 -23.30 -17.11 -11.57
N TYR A 22 -22.19 -17.06 -10.83
CA TYR A 22 -21.05 -16.19 -11.14
C TYR A 22 -20.39 -16.48 -12.51
N VAL A 23 -20.43 -17.73 -12.99
CA VAL A 23 -19.92 -18.11 -14.33
C VAL A 23 -20.83 -17.65 -15.46
N ARG A 24 -22.15 -17.81 -15.28
CA ARG A 24 -23.17 -17.48 -16.30
C ARG A 24 -23.52 -15.99 -16.25
N ASP A 25 -24.33 -15.58 -15.28
CA ASP A 25 -25.00 -14.27 -15.27
C ASP A 25 -24.37 -13.27 -14.28
N GLY A 26 -23.86 -13.74 -13.15
CA GLY A 26 -23.32 -12.96 -12.03
C GLY A 26 -22.00 -12.22 -12.30
N ARG A 27 -21.61 -12.03 -13.56
CA ARG A 27 -20.35 -11.39 -13.99
C ARG A 27 -20.19 -9.93 -13.55
N LEU A 28 -21.30 -9.28 -13.20
CA LEU A 28 -21.35 -7.89 -12.69
C LEU A 28 -21.42 -7.83 -11.16
N CYS A 29 -21.51 -8.98 -10.47
CA CYS A 29 -21.53 -9.06 -9.01
C CYS A 29 -20.10 -9.14 -8.46
N LEU A 30 -19.86 -8.58 -7.27
CA LEU A 30 -18.55 -8.66 -6.61
C LEU A 30 -18.46 -9.97 -5.84
N ARG A 31 -17.25 -10.56 -5.67
CA ARG A 31 -17.09 -11.74 -4.81
C ARG A 31 -17.37 -11.45 -3.32
N ALA A 32 -17.46 -10.18 -2.93
CA ALA A 32 -17.98 -9.75 -1.62
C ALA A 32 -19.50 -9.98 -1.45
N ASP A 33 -20.26 -10.10 -2.54
CA ASP A 33 -21.69 -10.41 -2.51
C ASP A 33 -21.95 -11.94 -2.38
N TYR A 34 -20.91 -12.79 -2.41
CA TYR A 34 -21.04 -14.25 -2.51
C TYR A 34 -21.87 -14.85 -1.36
N SER A 35 -21.53 -14.50 -0.11
CA SER A 35 -22.25 -14.95 1.08
C SER A 35 -23.66 -14.38 1.20
N LEU A 36 -23.96 -13.26 0.54
CA LEU A 36 -25.33 -12.74 0.42
C LEU A 36 -26.15 -13.63 -0.52
N PHE A 37 -25.58 -14.11 -1.62
CA PHE A 37 -26.26 -15.06 -2.51
C PHE A 37 -26.39 -16.46 -1.88
N GLU A 38 -25.40 -16.93 -1.11
CA GLU A 38 -25.52 -18.20 -0.36
C GLU A 38 -26.69 -18.13 0.65
N VAL A 39 -26.79 -17.06 1.44
CA VAL A 39 -27.88 -16.87 2.41
C VAL A 39 -29.23 -16.70 1.71
N ILE A 40 -29.33 -15.93 0.63
CA ILE A 40 -30.58 -15.78 -0.13
C ILE A 40 -30.98 -17.11 -0.80
N CYS A 41 -30.02 -17.89 -1.28
CA CYS A 41 -30.27 -19.23 -1.81
C CYS A 41 -30.82 -20.15 -0.72
N TYR A 42 -30.16 -20.24 0.44
CA TYR A 42 -30.62 -21.04 1.57
C TYR A 42 -32.04 -20.65 2.03
N LEU A 43 -32.32 -19.35 2.12
CA LEU A 43 -33.65 -18.85 2.47
C LEU A 43 -34.71 -19.24 1.42
N ALA A 44 -34.37 -19.15 0.13
CA ALA A 44 -35.25 -19.50 -0.96
C ALA A 44 -35.50 -21.02 -1.10
N THR A 45 -34.53 -21.88 -0.75
CA THR A 45 -34.61 -23.34 -0.94
C THR A 45 -35.06 -24.12 0.29
N PHE A 46 -34.79 -23.64 1.52
CA PHE A 46 -35.07 -24.39 2.76
C PHE A 46 -35.97 -23.66 3.76
N GLN A 47 -36.26 -22.38 3.57
CA GLN A 47 -36.99 -21.56 4.56
C GLN A 47 -38.17 -20.76 3.97
N LEU A 48 -38.40 -20.84 2.66
CA LEU A 48 -39.43 -20.05 1.99
C LEU A 48 -40.86 -20.43 2.44
N GLU A 49 -41.10 -21.71 2.70
CA GLU A 49 -42.39 -22.22 3.20
C GLU A 49 -42.53 -22.06 4.73
N GLU A 50 -41.43 -22.03 5.50
CA GLU A 50 -41.45 -21.82 6.97
C GLU A 50 -41.53 -20.33 7.37
N LEU A 51 -40.81 -19.44 6.67
CA LEU A 51 -40.84 -17.99 6.90
C LEU A 51 -42.02 -17.30 6.20
N GLY A 52 -42.55 -17.91 5.14
CA GLY A 52 -43.59 -17.36 4.30
C GLY A 52 -43.12 -16.25 3.36
N PHE A 53 -43.81 -16.15 2.22
CA PHE A 53 -43.44 -15.29 1.10
C PHE A 53 -43.31 -13.79 1.44
N GLN A 54 -44.10 -13.27 2.39
CA GLN A 54 -44.05 -11.84 2.75
C GLN A 54 -42.75 -11.47 3.48
N LEU A 55 -42.27 -12.30 4.42
CA LEU A 55 -40.98 -12.04 5.08
C LEU A 55 -39.81 -12.20 4.11
N PHE A 56 -39.89 -13.18 3.20
CA PHE A 56 -38.92 -13.33 2.11
C PHE A 56 -38.90 -12.09 1.20
N ARG A 57 -40.06 -11.56 0.82
CA ARG A 57 -40.21 -10.32 0.03
C ARG A 57 -39.57 -9.10 0.70
N ASP A 58 -39.77 -8.92 2.00
CA ASP A 58 -39.18 -7.80 2.74
C ASP A 58 -37.67 -7.96 2.91
N VAL A 59 -37.18 -9.18 3.12
CA VAL A 59 -35.73 -9.48 3.07
C VAL A 59 -35.16 -9.13 1.68
N VAL A 60 -35.79 -9.56 0.59
CA VAL A 60 -35.35 -9.25 -0.78
C VAL A 60 -35.32 -7.74 -1.04
N ARG A 61 -36.33 -6.98 -0.57
CA ARG A 61 -36.39 -5.51 -0.66
C ARG A 61 -35.34 -4.79 0.18
N SER A 62 -34.86 -5.38 1.28
CA SER A 62 -33.79 -4.81 2.10
C SER A 62 -32.40 -4.86 1.45
N GLN A 63 -32.23 -5.68 0.42
CA GLN A 63 -30.97 -5.97 -0.26
C GLN A 63 -30.84 -5.19 -1.58
N PRO A 64 -29.64 -5.12 -2.20
CA PRO A 64 -29.45 -4.42 -3.48
C PRO A 64 -30.28 -5.06 -4.62
N VAL A 65 -31.49 -4.54 -4.83
CA VAL A 65 -32.56 -5.07 -5.68
C VAL A 65 -32.07 -5.61 -7.03
N HIS A 66 -31.32 -4.83 -7.82
CA HIS A 66 -30.78 -5.28 -9.10
C HIS A 66 -29.98 -6.58 -9.01
N LYS A 67 -29.14 -6.75 -7.98
CA LYS A 67 -28.33 -7.97 -7.80
C LYS A 67 -29.20 -9.16 -7.42
N VAL A 68 -30.15 -8.95 -6.51
CA VAL A 68 -31.01 -10.02 -5.99
C VAL A 68 -32.03 -10.47 -7.03
N CYS A 69 -32.67 -9.55 -7.77
CA CYS A 69 -33.54 -9.91 -8.90
C CYS A 69 -32.78 -10.69 -9.98
N GLN A 70 -31.52 -10.36 -10.26
CA GLN A 70 -30.70 -11.11 -11.21
C GLN A 70 -30.39 -12.53 -10.70
N PHE A 71 -30.10 -12.69 -9.40
CA PHE A 71 -29.87 -14.00 -8.78
C PHE A 71 -31.15 -14.85 -8.69
N LEU A 72 -32.27 -14.29 -8.26
CA LEU A 72 -33.55 -14.99 -8.19
C LEU A 72 -34.04 -15.41 -9.58
N ARG A 73 -33.86 -14.57 -10.61
CA ARG A 73 -34.16 -14.92 -12.01
C ARG A 73 -33.29 -16.06 -12.55
N PHE A 74 -32.07 -16.22 -12.02
CA PHE A 74 -31.22 -17.37 -12.34
C PHE A 74 -31.66 -18.65 -11.62
N LEU A 75 -31.93 -18.55 -10.31
CA LEU A 75 -32.34 -19.67 -9.46
C LEU A 75 -33.73 -20.21 -9.85
N PHE A 76 -34.73 -19.35 -9.99
CA PHE A 76 -36.12 -19.72 -10.32
C PHE A 76 -36.39 -19.83 -11.82
N ASN A 77 -35.34 -20.02 -12.64
CA ASN A 77 -35.51 -20.38 -14.04
C ASN A 77 -35.89 -21.87 -14.13
N PRO A 78 -37.08 -22.23 -14.65
CA PRO A 78 -37.54 -23.63 -14.68
C PRO A 78 -36.64 -24.53 -15.53
N LEU A 79 -35.91 -23.97 -16.52
CA LEU A 79 -34.93 -24.73 -17.30
C LEU A 79 -33.67 -25.07 -16.49
N ASN A 80 -33.26 -24.20 -15.54
CA ASN A 80 -32.14 -24.47 -14.64
C ASN A 80 -32.54 -25.49 -13.57
N LEU A 81 -33.69 -25.29 -12.92
CA LEU A 81 -34.22 -26.18 -11.88
C LEU A 81 -34.52 -27.58 -12.41
N GLY A 82 -35.17 -27.67 -13.58
CA GLY A 82 -35.59 -28.95 -14.15
C GLY A 82 -34.47 -29.82 -14.72
N SER A 83 -33.28 -29.24 -14.94
CA SER A 83 -32.08 -29.93 -15.48
C SER A 83 -30.89 -29.84 -14.52
N TRP A 84 -29.85 -29.08 -14.86
CA TRP A 84 -28.53 -29.18 -14.24
C TRP A 84 -28.50 -28.91 -12.72
N ILE A 85 -29.39 -28.07 -12.15
CA ILE A 85 -29.42 -27.86 -10.68
C ILE A 85 -29.80 -29.19 -9.98
N LYS A 86 -30.87 -29.81 -10.46
CA LYS A 86 -31.39 -31.10 -10.00
C LYS A 86 -30.40 -32.23 -10.25
N ASP A 87 -29.74 -32.24 -11.40
CA ASP A 87 -28.72 -33.25 -11.73
C ASP A 87 -27.51 -33.14 -10.80
N GLU A 88 -26.92 -31.95 -10.63
CA GLU A 88 -25.77 -31.69 -9.75
C GLU A 88 -26.11 -31.90 -8.27
N TRP A 89 -27.29 -31.49 -7.80
CA TRP A 89 -27.76 -31.79 -6.44
C TRP A 89 -27.94 -33.30 -6.21
N SER A 90 -28.33 -34.06 -7.25
CA SER A 90 -28.46 -35.51 -7.18
C SER A 90 -27.12 -36.28 -7.17
N LEU A 91 -25.99 -35.59 -7.38
CA LEU A 91 -24.65 -36.14 -7.11
C LEU A 91 -24.30 -36.10 -5.61
N VAL A 92 -25.08 -35.37 -4.80
CA VAL A 92 -24.83 -35.16 -3.36
C VAL A 92 -25.92 -35.80 -2.48
N TYR A 93 -27.16 -35.86 -2.96
CA TYR A 93 -28.32 -36.44 -2.26
C TYR A 93 -29.19 -37.31 -3.21
N GLU A 94 -30.12 -38.09 -2.65
CA GLU A 94 -30.92 -39.04 -3.42
C GLU A 94 -31.87 -38.35 -4.42
N THR A 95 -31.96 -38.86 -5.66
CA THR A 95 -32.72 -38.22 -6.75
C THR A 95 -34.24 -38.08 -6.48
N SER A 96 -34.80 -38.88 -5.57
CA SER A 96 -36.18 -38.80 -5.07
C SER A 96 -36.31 -37.57 -4.17
N HIS A 97 -35.57 -37.58 -3.05
CA HIS A 97 -35.52 -36.53 -2.04
C HIS A 97 -35.24 -35.13 -2.62
N VAL A 98 -34.30 -35.02 -3.57
CA VAL A 98 -33.95 -33.76 -4.25
C VAL A 98 -35.14 -33.19 -5.05
N LYS A 99 -35.94 -34.03 -5.71
CA LYS A 99 -37.12 -33.59 -6.47
C LYS A 99 -38.20 -33.11 -5.51
N GLU A 100 -38.66 -34.04 -4.67
CA GLU A 100 -39.86 -33.90 -3.85
C GLU A 100 -39.73 -32.79 -2.80
N ASN A 101 -38.55 -32.62 -2.19
CA ASN A 101 -38.37 -31.68 -1.08
C ASN A 101 -37.77 -30.33 -1.49
N TRP A 102 -37.07 -30.24 -2.62
CA TRP A 102 -36.37 -29.00 -3.02
C TRP A 102 -36.82 -28.47 -4.39
N ILE A 103 -36.74 -29.28 -5.45
CA ILE A 103 -37.07 -28.79 -6.80
C ILE A 103 -38.57 -28.52 -6.97
N ASP A 104 -39.45 -29.41 -6.49
CA ASP A 104 -40.89 -29.26 -6.69
C ASP A 104 -41.47 -28.09 -5.86
N PRO A 105 -41.04 -27.82 -4.62
CA PRO A 105 -41.35 -26.57 -3.92
C PRO A 105 -40.81 -25.31 -4.61
N LEU A 106 -39.56 -25.33 -5.12
CA LEU A 106 -39.00 -24.18 -5.87
C LEU A 106 -39.81 -23.90 -7.15
N MET A 107 -40.27 -24.94 -7.84
CA MET A 107 -41.16 -24.83 -9.00
C MET A 107 -42.56 -24.31 -8.62
N ARG A 108 -43.09 -24.68 -7.45
CA ARG A 108 -44.36 -24.17 -6.92
C ARG A 108 -44.33 -22.67 -6.60
N TRP A 109 -43.23 -22.17 -6.03
CA TRP A 109 -43.05 -20.74 -5.71
C TRP A 109 -42.57 -19.88 -6.89
N GLN A 110 -42.22 -20.50 -8.03
CA GLN A 110 -41.74 -19.83 -9.24
C GLN A 110 -42.63 -18.67 -9.74
N PRO A 111 -43.97 -18.80 -9.88
CA PRO A 111 -44.80 -17.71 -10.38
C PRO A 111 -44.85 -16.50 -9.44
N GLU A 112 -44.95 -16.73 -8.12
CA GLU A 112 -44.99 -15.65 -7.12
C GLU A 112 -43.66 -14.88 -7.07
N ILE A 113 -42.54 -15.61 -7.15
CA ILE A 113 -41.20 -15.00 -7.22
C ILE A 113 -40.97 -14.28 -8.55
N GLN A 114 -41.51 -14.77 -9.66
CA GLN A 114 -41.48 -14.06 -10.94
C GLN A 114 -42.28 -12.74 -10.88
N GLU A 115 -43.46 -12.73 -10.27
CA GLU A 115 -44.24 -11.51 -10.06
C GLU A 115 -43.47 -10.50 -9.18
N LEU A 116 -42.83 -10.96 -8.10
CA LEU A 116 -41.96 -10.12 -7.26
C LEU A 116 -40.76 -9.55 -8.05
N ILE A 117 -40.12 -10.36 -8.89
CA ILE A 117 -39.01 -9.94 -9.77
C ILE A 117 -39.46 -8.85 -10.75
N ASP A 118 -40.67 -8.95 -11.29
CA ASP A 118 -41.19 -7.97 -12.27
C ASP A 118 -41.70 -6.69 -11.59
N GLN A 119 -42.33 -6.79 -10.42
CA GLN A 119 -42.65 -5.62 -9.57
C GLN A 119 -41.39 -4.82 -9.22
N LEU A 120 -40.31 -5.50 -8.79
CA LEU A 120 -39.03 -4.87 -8.43
C LEU A 120 -38.30 -4.27 -9.64
N GLN A 121 -38.42 -4.86 -10.84
CA GLN A 121 -37.92 -4.26 -12.09
C GLN A 121 -38.76 -3.03 -12.50
N GLY A 122 -40.07 -3.03 -12.26
CA GLY A 122 -40.94 -1.87 -12.45
C GLY A 122 -40.59 -0.70 -11.52
N GLU A 123 -40.33 -0.99 -10.24
CA GLU A 123 -39.82 -0.01 -9.27
C GLU A 123 -38.47 0.60 -9.72
N LEU A 124 -37.54 -0.24 -10.18
CA LEU A 124 -36.22 0.20 -10.65
C LEU A 124 -36.27 1.03 -11.93
N THR A 125 -37.06 0.61 -12.92
CA THR A 125 -37.20 1.35 -14.19
C THR A 125 -37.95 2.67 -14.03
N SER A 126 -38.86 2.77 -13.05
CA SER A 126 -39.54 4.03 -12.70
C SER A 126 -38.61 5.05 -12.00
N GLN A 127 -37.57 4.58 -11.31
CA GLN A 127 -36.56 5.45 -10.68
C GLN A 127 -35.52 5.98 -11.68
N LEU A 128 -35.32 5.30 -12.82
CA LEU A 128 -34.58 5.89 -13.94
C LEU A 128 -35.52 6.84 -14.69
N SER A 129 -35.27 8.15 -14.54
CA SER A 129 -35.94 9.21 -15.31
C SER A 129 -36.03 8.85 -16.81
N PRO A 130 -37.18 9.08 -17.48
CA PRO A 130 -37.43 8.55 -18.82
C PRO A 130 -36.32 8.94 -19.81
N PRO A 131 -35.96 8.04 -20.74
CA PRO A 131 -34.90 8.29 -21.70
C PRO A 131 -35.23 9.56 -22.49
N LYS A 132 -34.26 10.48 -22.56
CA LYS A 132 -34.41 11.76 -23.28
C LYS A 132 -34.98 11.47 -24.67
N SER A 133 -36.11 12.11 -24.98
CA SER A 133 -36.83 11.89 -26.23
C SER A 133 -35.89 12.05 -27.42
N LYS A 134 -36.02 11.14 -28.39
CA LYS A 134 -35.18 11.13 -29.60
C LYS A 134 -35.22 12.53 -30.22
N ALA A 135 -34.04 13.17 -30.35
CA ALA A 135 -33.95 14.47 -30.99
C ALA A 135 -34.56 14.38 -32.40
N LYS A 136 -35.39 15.36 -32.77
CA LYS A 136 -36.09 15.35 -34.05
C LYS A 136 -35.07 15.25 -35.18
N VAL A 137 -35.30 14.30 -36.11
CA VAL A 137 -34.53 14.21 -37.35
C VAL A 137 -34.64 15.55 -38.07
N THR A 138 -33.50 16.08 -38.53
CA THR A 138 -33.46 17.35 -39.24
C THR A 138 -33.70 17.08 -40.72
N GLU A 139 -34.86 17.48 -41.22
CA GLU A 139 -35.20 17.35 -42.65
C GLU A 139 -34.39 18.37 -43.48
N PRO A 140 -33.78 17.96 -44.61
CA PRO A 140 -33.03 18.86 -45.48
C PRO A 140 -34.00 19.78 -46.22
N LYS A 141 -34.00 21.07 -45.87
CA LYS A 141 -34.82 22.08 -46.53
C LYS A 141 -34.20 22.46 -47.88
N GLU A 142 -34.97 22.28 -48.96
CA GLU A 142 -34.52 22.60 -50.32
C GLU A 142 -34.14 24.07 -50.51
N LEU A 143 -33.17 24.31 -51.39
CA LEU A 143 -32.58 25.61 -51.62
C LEU A 143 -33.46 26.48 -52.52
N SER A 144 -33.96 27.59 -51.98
CA SER A 144 -34.66 28.62 -52.75
C SER A 144 -33.68 29.35 -53.68
N LEU A 145 -33.49 28.81 -54.89
CA LEU A 145 -32.75 29.48 -55.95
C LEU A 145 -33.45 30.79 -56.35
N THR A 146 -32.66 31.79 -56.74
CA THR A 146 -33.10 33.11 -57.24
C THR A 146 -33.96 33.95 -56.28
N THR A 147 -33.36 34.44 -55.19
CA THR A 147 -33.35 35.90 -54.90
C THR A 147 -32.13 36.26 -54.04
N PRO A 148 -31.31 37.27 -54.41
CA PRO A 148 -30.22 37.71 -53.55
C PRO A 148 -30.77 38.54 -52.38
N ARG A 149 -30.61 38.07 -51.14
CA ARG A 149 -30.87 38.89 -49.96
C ARG A 149 -29.89 40.09 -49.95
N PRO A 150 -30.36 41.32 -49.67
CA PRO A 150 -29.47 42.48 -49.57
C PRO A 150 -28.47 42.28 -48.43
N ARG A 151 -27.21 42.69 -48.66
CA ARG A 151 -26.13 42.56 -47.67
C ARG A 151 -26.32 43.57 -46.53
N ALA A 152 -26.94 43.14 -45.44
CA ALA A 152 -26.85 43.86 -44.18
C ALA A 152 -25.41 43.82 -43.66
N ILE A 153 -24.87 44.97 -43.25
CA ILE A 153 -23.58 45.03 -42.54
C ILE A 153 -23.80 44.44 -41.15
N PRO A 154 -22.97 43.47 -40.68
CA PRO A 154 -23.10 42.94 -39.33
C PRO A 154 -22.83 44.04 -38.30
N VAL A 155 -23.86 44.39 -37.53
CA VAL A 155 -23.65 45.09 -36.24
C VAL A 155 -22.93 44.10 -35.33
N PRO A 156 -21.80 44.46 -34.69
CA PRO A 156 -21.10 43.55 -33.80
C PRO A 156 -22.01 43.15 -32.63
N GLU A 157 -22.05 41.85 -32.32
CA GLU A 157 -22.87 41.36 -31.21
C GLU A 157 -22.46 42.07 -29.90
N PRO A 158 -23.40 42.67 -29.16
CA PRO A 158 -23.10 43.23 -27.85
C PRO A 158 -22.65 42.09 -26.93
N VAL A 159 -21.38 42.16 -26.49
CA VAL A 159 -20.75 41.11 -25.67
C VAL A 159 -21.70 40.71 -24.53
N PRO A 160 -22.07 39.41 -24.41
CA PRO A 160 -23.03 38.98 -23.40
C PRO A 160 -22.62 39.48 -22.02
N GLN A 161 -23.52 40.20 -21.34
CA GLN A 161 -23.28 40.65 -19.97
C GLN A 161 -23.26 39.43 -19.05
N VAL A 162 -22.09 38.81 -18.91
CA VAL A 162 -21.86 37.66 -18.04
C VAL A 162 -22.29 38.05 -16.63
N ALA A 163 -23.35 37.42 -16.14
CA ALA A 163 -23.89 37.70 -14.81
C ALA A 163 -22.75 37.60 -13.78
N LYS A 164 -22.52 38.69 -13.04
CA LYS A 164 -21.36 38.84 -12.15
C LYS A 164 -21.21 37.58 -11.29
N THR A 165 -20.08 36.89 -11.45
CA THR A 165 -19.81 35.61 -10.78
C THR A 165 -20.11 35.74 -9.29
N ARG A 166 -20.92 34.82 -8.74
CA ARG A 166 -21.26 34.81 -7.31
C ARG A 166 -19.97 34.97 -6.49
N PRO A 167 -19.91 35.91 -5.53
CA PRO A 167 -18.67 36.19 -4.80
C PRO A 167 -18.17 34.91 -4.15
N VAL A 168 -16.88 34.61 -4.36
CA VAL A 168 -16.24 33.38 -3.88
C VAL A 168 -16.56 33.20 -2.38
N PRO A 169 -17.18 32.08 -1.97
CA PRO A 169 -17.72 31.96 -0.63
C PRO A 169 -16.59 32.08 0.40
N ARG A 170 -16.85 32.78 1.51
CA ARG A 170 -15.84 33.15 2.52
C ARG A 170 -15.08 31.95 3.09
N SER A 171 -15.67 30.74 3.04
CA SER A 171 -15.01 29.47 3.35
C SER A 171 -13.77 29.18 2.50
N THR A 172 -13.70 29.65 1.26
CA THR A 172 -12.55 29.43 0.35
C THR A 172 -11.26 30.12 0.86
N TYR A 173 -11.42 31.22 1.60
CA TYR A 173 -10.32 31.94 2.26
C TYR A 173 -10.06 31.46 3.69
N GLN A 174 -10.84 30.51 4.20
CA GLN A 174 -10.62 29.89 5.51
C GLN A 174 -9.87 28.56 5.32
N PRO A 175 -8.70 28.38 5.95
CA PRO A 175 -7.98 27.11 5.85
C PRO A 175 -8.82 25.98 6.46
N PRO A 176 -8.90 24.80 5.80
CA PRO A 176 -9.72 23.69 6.26
C PRO A 176 -9.27 23.17 7.64
N LYS A 177 -10.18 22.44 8.30
CA LYS A 177 -9.97 21.98 9.69
C LYS A 177 -8.71 21.11 9.81
N GLU A 178 -8.39 20.30 8.79
CA GLU A 178 -7.15 19.52 8.74
C GLU A 178 -5.88 20.39 8.80
N GLN A 179 -5.85 21.57 8.17
CA GLN A 179 -4.66 22.44 8.20
C GLN A 179 -4.39 22.96 9.61
N ARG A 180 -5.44 23.37 10.34
CA ARG A 180 -5.32 23.76 11.76
C ARG A 180 -4.85 22.58 12.62
N LEU A 181 -5.38 21.38 12.37
CA LEU A 181 -4.96 20.15 13.07
C LEU A 181 -3.49 19.81 12.79
N LEU A 182 -3.03 19.96 11.55
CA LEU A 182 -1.64 19.76 11.14
C LEU A 182 -0.70 20.83 11.73
N GLU A 183 -1.13 22.08 11.88
CA GLU A 183 -0.36 23.11 12.57
C GLU A 183 -0.21 22.82 14.06
N MET A 184 -1.31 22.44 14.73
CA MET A 184 -1.26 22.00 16.14
C MET A 184 -0.35 20.78 16.31
N THR A 185 -0.42 19.81 15.38
CA THR A 185 0.46 18.63 15.36
C THR A 185 1.92 19.02 15.13
N LYS A 186 2.22 19.97 14.23
CA LYS A 186 3.57 20.49 14.02
C LYS A 186 4.11 21.21 15.26
N ARG A 187 3.29 22.03 15.93
CA ARG A 187 3.65 22.71 17.19
C ARG A 187 3.95 21.70 18.30
N TYR A 188 3.08 20.70 18.48
CA TYR A 188 3.30 19.62 19.45
C TYR A 188 4.57 18.81 19.16
N ASN A 189 4.78 18.40 17.90
CA ASN A 189 5.98 17.66 17.51
C ASN A 189 7.27 18.48 17.66
N ARG A 190 7.21 19.79 17.41
CA ARG A 190 8.33 20.72 17.66
C ARG A 190 8.64 20.81 19.16
N TRP A 191 7.64 21.12 19.99
CA TRP A 191 7.79 21.18 21.45
C TRP A 191 8.37 19.88 22.01
N LYS A 192 7.90 18.72 21.51
CA LYS A 192 8.39 17.40 21.90
C LYS A 192 9.82 17.09 21.43
N ALA A 193 10.24 17.66 20.29
CA ALA A 193 11.62 17.57 19.84
C ALA A 193 12.55 18.47 20.68
N GLU A 194 12.07 19.65 21.08
CA GLU A 194 12.77 20.56 22.00
C GLU A 194 12.87 19.93 23.42
N GLU A 195 11.81 19.27 23.91
CA GLU A 195 11.80 18.47 25.14
C GLU A 195 12.82 17.32 25.09
N LEU A 196 12.82 16.52 24.02
CA LEU A 196 13.76 15.42 23.84
C LEU A 196 15.22 15.89 23.71
N LEU A 197 15.45 17.06 23.10
CA LEU A 197 16.79 17.67 23.02
C LEU A 197 17.26 18.15 24.40
N LEU A 198 16.39 18.75 25.21
CA LEU A 198 16.73 19.10 26.60
C LEU A 198 17.03 17.84 27.43
N GLN A 199 16.22 16.78 27.30
CA GLN A 199 16.49 15.49 27.95
C GLN A 199 17.83 14.90 27.50
N ALA A 200 18.15 14.95 26.21
CA ALA A 200 19.45 14.49 25.69
C ALA A 200 20.62 15.29 26.28
N ASN A 201 20.52 16.62 26.34
CA ASN A 201 21.57 17.47 26.93
C ASN A 201 21.79 17.16 28.43
N PHE A 202 20.72 16.86 29.19
CA PHE A 202 20.83 16.40 30.58
C PHE A 202 21.41 14.98 30.70
N GLU A 203 21.24 14.11 29.70
CA GLU A 203 21.81 12.75 29.68
C GLU A 203 23.24 12.68 29.12
N GLU A 204 23.68 13.62 28.27
CA GLU A 204 25.08 13.71 27.80
C GLU A 204 26.06 13.86 28.97
N LEU A 205 25.69 14.67 29.98
CA LEU A 205 26.47 14.82 31.22
C LEU A 205 26.62 13.50 32.00
N ARG A 206 25.73 12.51 31.80
CA ARG A 206 25.84 11.17 32.42
C ARG A 206 26.74 10.21 31.62
N CYS A 207 27.04 10.51 30.36
CA CYS A 207 27.94 9.69 29.54
C CYS A 207 29.43 9.92 29.87
N ALA A 208 29.77 11.06 30.50
CA ALA A 208 31.12 11.38 30.93
C ALA A 208 31.50 10.81 32.32
N VAL A 209 30.52 10.36 33.12
CA VAL A 209 30.76 9.85 34.48
C VAL A 209 30.87 8.31 34.45
N PRO A 210 32.05 7.72 34.73
CA PRO A 210 32.18 6.27 34.86
C PRO A 210 31.40 5.80 36.09
N ARG A 211 30.38 4.95 35.90
CA ARG A 211 29.60 4.40 37.01
C ARG A 211 30.49 3.52 37.89
N SER A 212 30.63 3.89 39.15
CA SER A 212 31.16 3.02 40.21
C SER A 212 30.32 1.72 40.26
N ARG A 213 31.01 0.57 40.35
CA ARG A 213 30.35 -0.72 40.56
C ARG A 213 30.13 -0.95 42.04
N GLY A 214 28.92 -0.68 42.52
CA GLY A 214 28.46 -1.18 43.82
C GLY A 214 27.78 -0.15 44.71
N GLU A 215 26.49 0.08 44.47
CA GLU A 215 25.55 0.46 45.53
C GLU A 215 24.31 -0.44 45.43
N PRO A 216 23.69 -0.87 46.56
CA PRO A 216 22.55 -1.78 46.51
C PRO A 216 21.30 -1.07 45.98
N GLN A 217 20.68 -1.64 44.95
CA GLN A 217 19.42 -1.12 44.42
C GLN A 217 18.26 -1.49 45.37
N LEU A 218 18.01 -0.62 46.35
CA LEU A 218 16.77 -0.65 47.13
C LEU A 218 15.57 -0.60 46.17
N GLN A 219 14.59 -1.47 46.44
CA GLN A 219 13.49 -1.72 45.53
C GLN A 219 12.45 -0.61 45.63
N ASP A 220 11.91 -0.15 44.49
CA ASP A 220 10.47 0.14 44.46
C ASP A 220 9.82 0.16 43.05
N SER A 221 8.52 -0.12 43.04
CA SER A 221 7.52 0.22 42.01
C SER A 221 7.70 -0.28 40.56
N LYS A 222 7.29 -1.54 40.32
CA LYS A 222 6.45 -2.00 39.18
C LYS A 222 6.61 -1.28 37.81
N LYS A 223 7.82 -1.19 37.25
CA LYS A 223 8.00 -0.80 35.84
C LYS A 223 7.73 -2.01 34.94
N LYS A 224 6.65 -1.95 34.14
CA LYS A 224 6.36 -2.97 33.10
C LYS A 224 7.62 -3.25 32.27
N PRO A 225 7.92 -4.52 31.93
CA PRO A 225 9.00 -4.84 31.01
C PRO A 225 8.63 -4.38 29.60
N ARG A 226 8.88 -3.10 29.30
CA ARG A 226 9.00 -2.65 27.92
C ARG A 226 10.16 -3.45 27.33
N LEU A 227 9.85 -4.47 26.52
CA LEU A 227 10.82 -5.02 25.59
C LEU A 227 11.31 -3.87 24.71
N ARG A 228 12.46 -3.28 25.08
CA ARG A 228 13.36 -2.67 24.11
C ARG A 228 13.89 -3.82 23.26
N LEU A 229 13.04 -4.29 22.34
CA LEU A 229 13.54 -4.88 21.11
C LEU A 229 14.51 -3.85 20.54
N PRO A 230 15.83 -4.11 20.48
CA PRO A 230 16.68 -3.31 19.62
C PRO A 230 16.11 -3.45 18.20
N PRO A 231 16.41 -2.53 17.27
CA PRO A 231 16.08 -2.74 15.87
C PRO A 231 16.81 -3.99 15.38
N ARG A 232 16.16 -5.15 15.50
CA ARG A 232 16.55 -6.45 14.95
C ARG A 232 16.31 -6.41 13.44
N ILE A 233 17.04 -5.50 12.79
CA ILE A 233 17.81 -5.87 11.61
C ILE A 233 18.83 -6.90 12.09
N LEU A 234 18.32 -8.11 12.35
CA LEU A 234 19.11 -9.30 12.13
C LEU A 234 19.58 -9.13 10.68
N LYS A 235 20.89 -8.92 10.47
CA LYS A 235 21.50 -9.39 9.23
C LYS A 235 21.00 -10.82 9.12
N ALA A 236 20.13 -11.09 8.15
CA ALA A 236 19.55 -12.42 7.97
C ALA A 236 20.72 -13.39 8.09
N GLN A 237 20.65 -14.32 9.06
CA GLN A 237 21.74 -15.26 9.30
C GLN A 237 22.12 -15.79 7.92
N LYS A 238 23.39 -15.58 7.52
CA LYS A 238 23.84 -16.02 6.20
C LYS A 238 23.35 -17.44 6.08
N LEU A 239 22.45 -17.71 5.13
CA LEU A 239 22.00 -19.06 4.89
C LEU A 239 23.24 -19.81 4.45
N THR A 240 23.86 -20.47 5.42
CA THR A 240 24.63 -21.67 5.21
C THR A 240 23.61 -22.66 4.69
N PHE A 241 23.31 -22.51 3.40
CA PHE A 241 22.89 -23.63 2.58
C PHE A 241 23.86 -24.72 2.95
N TYR A 242 23.36 -25.72 3.67
CA TYR A 242 24.09 -26.93 3.92
C TYR A 242 24.38 -27.45 2.53
N THR A 243 25.61 -27.27 2.04
CA THR A 243 26.07 -27.94 0.82
C THR A 243 25.85 -29.40 1.13
N PRO A 244 24.86 -30.07 0.50
CA PRO A 244 24.74 -31.50 0.69
C PRO A 244 26.08 -32.07 0.27
N ASN A 245 26.63 -33.04 1.00
CA ASN A 245 27.75 -33.78 0.45
C ASN A 245 27.21 -34.43 -0.83
N ASP A 246 27.59 -33.92 -2.01
CA ASP A 246 26.89 -34.18 -3.28
C ASP A 246 26.85 -35.67 -3.67
N ASN A 247 27.64 -36.48 -2.97
CA ASN A 247 27.78 -37.93 -3.11
C ASN A 247 26.92 -38.74 -2.12
N ALA A 248 26.08 -38.11 -1.29
CA ALA A 248 25.17 -38.80 -0.37
C ALA A 248 23.84 -39.12 -1.08
N PRO A 249 23.55 -40.39 -1.45
CA PRO A 249 22.35 -40.73 -2.19
C PRO A 249 21.10 -40.60 -1.30
N VAL A 250 20.41 -39.47 -1.42
CA VAL A 250 19.09 -39.26 -0.81
C VAL A 250 18.13 -40.28 -1.41
N LYS A 251 17.78 -41.31 -0.62
CA LYS A 251 16.83 -42.36 -1.02
C LYS A 251 15.47 -41.72 -1.30
N LEU A 252 15.13 -41.58 -2.57
CA LEU A 252 13.85 -41.03 -2.99
C LEU A 252 12.73 -42.02 -2.67
N ASN A 253 11.64 -41.53 -2.07
CA ASN A 253 10.43 -42.32 -1.91
C ASN A 253 9.87 -42.72 -3.28
N THR A 254 9.30 -43.92 -3.40
CA THR A 254 8.72 -44.43 -4.67
C THR A 254 7.69 -43.47 -5.25
N ALA A 255 6.82 -42.91 -4.41
CA ALA A 255 5.84 -41.90 -4.80
C ALA A 255 6.47 -40.54 -5.20
N ALA A 256 7.73 -40.25 -4.85
CA ALA A 256 8.44 -39.08 -5.38
C ALA A 256 8.96 -39.35 -6.81
N ILE A 257 9.62 -40.51 -7.00
CA ILE A 257 10.10 -40.98 -8.31
C ILE A 257 8.97 -40.96 -9.34
N LEU A 258 7.84 -41.60 -9.04
CA LEU A 258 6.70 -41.71 -9.96
C LEU A 258 6.04 -40.35 -10.24
N ARG A 259 6.02 -39.41 -9.28
CA ARG A 259 5.49 -38.05 -9.51
C ARG A 259 6.41 -37.20 -10.38
N GLU A 260 7.73 -37.35 -10.27
CA GLU A 260 8.67 -36.70 -11.18
C GLU A 260 8.65 -37.34 -12.57
N GLY A 261 8.61 -38.67 -12.66
CA GLY A 261 8.49 -39.39 -13.93
C GLY A 261 7.24 -38.98 -14.72
N ALA A 262 6.06 -39.00 -14.07
CA ALA A 262 4.81 -38.55 -14.67
C ALA A 262 4.81 -37.05 -15.06
N LEU A 263 5.59 -36.20 -14.37
CA LEU A 263 5.75 -34.80 -14.75
C LEU A 263 6.57 -34.66 -16.04
N TYR A 264 7.66 -35.40 -16.18
CA TYR A 264 8.48 -35.39 -17.39
C TYR A 264 7.79 -36.08 -18.58
N GLN A 265 7.07 -37.18 -18.36
CA GLN A 265 6.22 -37.82 -19.38
C GLN A 265 5.21 -36.80 -19.95
N ARG A 266 4.49 -36.07 -19.09
CA ARG A 266 3.59 -34.96 -19.47
C ARG A 266 4.27 -33.73 -20.09
N GLN A 267 5.59 -33.65 -20.09
CA GLN A 267 6.35 -32.66 -20.86
C GLN A 267 6.71 -33.21 -22.24
N VAL A 268 7.18 -34.46 -22.31
CA VAL A 268 7.46 -35.16 -23.58
C VAL A 268 6.19 -35.29 -24.42
N GLU A 269 5.06 -35.71 -23.84
CA GLU A 269 3.75 -35.75 -24.49
C GLU A 269 3.35 -34.40 -25.13
N LYS A 270 3.71 -33.27 -24.52
CA LYS A 270 3.36 -31.93 -25.02
C LYS A 270 4.28 -31.46 -26.12
N GLU A 271 5.57 -31.77 -26.07
CA GLU A 271 6.48 -31.48 -27.17
C GLU A 271 6.24 -32.43 -28.35
N LEU A 272 5.83 -33.69 -28.12
CA LEU A 272 5.33 -34.58 -29.17
C LEU A 272 4.07 -34.00 -29.82
N GLN A 273 3.02 -33.69 -29.05
CA GLN A 273 1.80 -33.02 -29.57
C GLN A 273 2.08 -31.68 -30.26
N ARG A 274 3.20 -31.01 -29.95
CA ARG A 274 3.65 -29.83 -30.68
C ARG A 274 4.29 -30.22 -32.01
N VAL A 275 5.21 -31.18 -32.03
CA VAL A 275 5.84 -31.70 -33.25
C VAL A 275 4.79 -32.27 -34.21
N ASP A 276 3.84 -33.07 -33.72
CA ASP A 276 2.74 -33.65 -34.51
C ASP A 276 1.97 -32.54 -35.25
N ARG A 277 1.58 -31.47 -34.54
CA ARG A 277 0.90 -30.31 -35.14
C ARG A 277 1.74 -29.55 -36.16
N LEU A 278 3.06 -29.51 -35.99
CA LEU A 278 3.97 -28.90 -36.98
C LEU A 278 4.08 -29.79 -38.24
N VAL A 279 4.00 -31.13 -38.09
CA VAL A 279 3.90 -32.07 -39.21
C VAL A 279 2.54 -31.96 -39.92
N ASP A 280 1.45 -31.73 -39.16
CA ASP A 280 0.11 -31.40 -39.70
C ASP A 280 0.05 -30.02 -40.41
N GLY A 281 1.15 -29.26 -40.44
CA GLY A 281 1.25 -27.98 -41.13
C GLY A 281 0.81 -26.76 -40.31
N ALA A 282 0.66 -26.86 -38.98
CA ALA A 282 0.41 -25.71 -38.14
C ALA A 282 1.63 -24.75 -38.11
N GLY A 283 1.39 -23.44 -38.17
CA GLY A 283 2.44 -22.43 -38.11
C GLY A 283 3.05 -22.26 -36.71
N ASP A 284 4.37 -22.16 -36.64
CA ASP A 284 5.10 -21.97 -35.37
C ASP A 284 5.08 -20.48 -34.95
N PHE A 285 4.34 -20.14 -33.89
CA PHE A 285 4.26 -18.76 -33.37
C PHE A 285 5.55 -18.28 -32.65
N SER A 286 6.62 -19.07 -32.72
CA SER A 286 7.91 -18.83 -32.07
C SER A 286 8.54 -17.50 -32.48
N GLU A 287 8.57 -17.20 -33.78
CA GLU A 287 9.10 -15.95 -34.34
C GLU A 287 8.29 -14.72 -33.88
N PHE A 288 6.96 -14.80 -33.91
CA PHE A 288 6.09 -13.72 -33.45
C PHE A 288 6.29 -13.43 -31.96
N LEU A 289 6.39 -14.47 -31.13
CA LEU A 289 6.67 -14.34 -29.71
C LEU A 289 8.10 -13.84 -29.43
N GLU A 290 9.07 -14.13 -30.28
CA GLU A 290 10.39 -13.50 -30.23
C GLU A 290 10.34 -12.02 -30.63
N TRP A 291 9.70 -11.68 -31.74
CA TRP A 291 9.50 -10.30 -32.17
C TRP A 291 8.80 -9.48 -31.07
N GLN A 292 7.73 -10.00 -30.47
CA GLN A 292 7.02 -9.36 -29.37
C GLN A 292 7.92 -9.15 -28.15
N ARG A 293 8.76 -10.14 -27.79
CA ARG A 293 9.76 -10.01 -26.71
C ARG A 293 10.86 -8.99 -27.04
N ARG A 294 11.29 -8.90 -28.29
CA ARG A 294 12.27 -7.92 -28.79
C ARG A 294 11.68 -6.49 -28.78
N MET A 295 10.43 -6.31 -29.19
CA MET A 295 9.73 -5.02 -29.10
C MET A 295 9.53 -4.58 -27.64
N GLN A 296 9.00 -5.46 -26.78
CA GLN A 296 8.88 -5.16 -25.35
C GLN A 296 10.23 -4.87 -24.65
N ALA A 297 11.37 -5.33 -25.19
CA ALA A 297 12.69 -4.94 -24.70
C ALA A 297 13.03 -3.50 -25.11
N LYS A 298 12.88 -3.16 -26.41
CA LYS A 298 13.04 -1.80 -26.93
C LYS A 298 12.15 -0.78 -26.20
N ASP A 299 10.86 -1.08 -26.02
CA ASP A 299 9.92 -0.21 -25.32
C ASP A 299 10.39 0.11 -23.89
N ARG A 300 10.98 -0.88 -23.20
CA ARG A 300 11.53 -0.72 -21.83
C ARG A 300 12.83 0.08 -21.85
N GLU A 301 13.71 -0.14 -22.82
CA GLU A 301 14.94 0.61 -23.02
C GLU A 301 14.64 2.09 -23.32
N GLU A 302 13.68 2.37 -24.20
CA GLU A 302 13.19 3.73 -24.48
C GLU A 302 12.52 4.39 -23.26
N GLN A 303 11.75 3.65 -22.47
CA GLN A 303 11.18 4.17 -21.21
C GLN A 303 12.26 4.52 -20.19
N LEU A 304 13.31 3.70 -20.07
CA LEU A 304 14.47 3.98 -19.23
C LEU A 304 15.23 5.21 -19.74
N ALA A 305 15.52 5.29 -21.03
CA ALA A 305 16.15 6.44 -21.67
C ALA A 305 15.33 7.74 -21.50
N ALA A 306 14.00 7.70 -21.67
CA ALA A 306 13.11 8.82 -21.42
C ALA A 306 13.07 9.20 -19.93
N GLY A 307 13.27 8.25 -19.02
CA GLY A 307 13.50 8.50 -17.59
C GLY A 307 14.83 9.22 -17.32
N GLU A 308 15.93 8.70 -17.90
CA GLU A 308 17.27 9.30 -17.85
C GLU A 308 17.25 10.75 -18.37
N VAL A 309 16.65 10.99 -19.55
CA VAL A 309 16.49 12.29 -20.20
C VAL A 309 15.70 13.27 -19.31
N ARG A 310 14.54 12.87 -18.77
CA ARG A 310 13.75 13.73 -17.85
C ARG A 310 14.55 14.08 -16.60
N ARG A 311 15.22 13.10 -16.00
CA ARG A 311 16.10 13.27 -14.81
C ARG A 311 17.31 14.18 -15.09
N LEU A 312 17.84 14.19 -16.31
CA LEU A 312 18.94 15.09 -16.69
C LEU A 312 18.43 16.50 -17.03
N ARG A 313 17.34 16.64 -17.79
CA ARG A 313 16.69 17.94 -18.04
C ARG A 313 16.34 18.67 -16.74
N GLY A 314 15.84 17.97 -15.72
CA GLY A 314 15.58 18.54 -14.40
C GLY A 314 16.85 19.05 -13.66
N LYS A 315 18.01 18.40 -13.85
CA LYS A 315 19.29 18.87 -13.29
C LYS A 315 19.82 20.09 -14.04
N LEU A 316 19.73 20.07 -15.37
CA LEU A 316 20.14 21.18 -16.24
C LEU A 316 19.31 22.44 -15.94
N SER A 317 17.98 22.31 -15.87
CA SER A 317 17.07 23.40 -15.48
C SER A 317 17.34 23.95 -14.07
N HIS A 318 17.75 23.10 -13.12
CA HIS A 318 18.18 23.56 -11.79
C HIS A 318 19.50 24.34 -11.84
N GLU A 319 20.49 23.86 -12.60
CA GLU A 319 21.77 24.56 -12.79
C GLU A 319 21.56 25.92 -13.50
N GLU A 320 20.67 26.00 -14.50
CA GLU A 320 20.25 27.24 -15.16
C GLU A 320 19.50 28.20 -14.22
N ALA A 321 18.56 27.70 -13.41
CA ALA A 321 17.84 28.52 -12.43
C ALA A 321 18.76 29.09 -11.34
N VAL A 322 19.85 28.39 -11.00
CA VAL A 322 20.91 28.91 -10.11
C VAL A 322 21.71 30.03 -10.79
N LEU A 323 22.05 29.89 -12.08
CA LEU A 323 22.75 30.94 -12.84
C LEU A 323 21.88 32.20 -13.01
N ALA A 324 20.59 32.05 -13.34
CA ALA A 324 19.65 33.18 -13.44
C ALA A 324 19.51 33.94 -12.12
N ARG A 325 19.44 33.22 -10.98
CA ARG A 325 19.45 33.84 -9.64
C ARG A 325 20.74 34.63 -9.36
N GLN A 326 21.89 34.17 -9.87
CA GLN A 326 23.16 34.92 -9.74
C GLN A 326 23.19 36.18 -10.62
N GLN A 327 22.59 36.16 -11.81
CA GLN A 327 22.45 37.35 -12.67
C GLN A 327 21.59 38.41 -12.00
N VAL A 328 20.37 38.06 -11.58
CA VAL A 328 19.45 38.96 -10.86
C VAL A 328 20.08 39.49 -9.56
N ALA A 329 20.89 38.69 -8.85
CA ALA A 329 21.61 39.15 -7.67
C ALA A 329 22.74 40.15 -7.99
N ARG A 330 23.40 40.06 -9.15
CA ARG A 330 24.39 41.04 -9.62
C ARG A 330 23.74 42.34 -10.07
N GLU A 331 22.61 42.26 -10.77
CA GLU A 331 21.82 43.42 -11.20
C GLU A 331 21.26 44.19 -9.99
N LYS A 332 20.75 43.48 -8.98
CA LYS A 332 20.30 44.08 -7.70
C LYS A 332 21.43 44.67 -6.86
N ARG A 333 22.68 44.23 -7.04
CA ARG A 333 23.86 44.90 -6.44
C ARG A 333 24.16 46.20 -7.17
N ARG A 334 24.35 46.16 -8.49
CA ARG A 334 24.59 47.35 -9.33
C ARG A 334 23.55 48.44 -9.13
N THR A 335 22.27 48.09 -9.11
CA THR A 335 21.17 49.05 -8.89
C THR A 335 21.05 49.53 -7.43
N ALA A 336 21.64 48.83 -6.46
CA ALA A 336 21.78 49.30 -5.08
C ALA A 336 23.08 50.10 -4.85
N GLU A 337 24.10 49.91 -5.69
CA GLU A 337 25.32 50.71 -5.74
C GLU A 337 25.00 52.09 -6.33
N LEU A 338 24.40 52.14 -7.53
CA LEU A 338 23.91 53.40 -8.13
C LEU A 338 22.97 54.19 -7.20
N LYS A 339 22.05 53.52 -6.51
CA LYS A 339 21.14 54.18 -5.54
C LYS A 339 21.84 54.68 -4.27
N LYS A 340 23.01 54.15 -3.90
CA LYS A 340 23.84 54.71 -2.82
C LYS A 340 24.58 55.95 -3.31
N GLU A 341 25.04 55.96 -4.55
CA GLU A 341 25.68 57.11 -5.19
C GLU A 341 24.67 58.26 -5.33
N GLU A 342 23.49 58.01 -5.89
CA GLU A 342 22.35 58.94 -5.95
C GLU A 342 21.98 59.53 -4.57
N THR A 343 21.89 58.69 -3.54
CA THR A 343 21.55 59.16 -2.18
C THR A 343 22.70 59.88 -1.50
N ALA A 344 23.97 59.56 -1.82
CA ALA A 344 25.13 60.31 -1.34
C ALA A 344 25.19 61.72 -1.94
N GLU A 345 24.96 61.88 -3.25
CA GLU A 345 24.83 63.19 -3.89
C GLU A 345 23.71 64.03 -3.27
N LEU A 346 22.53 63.42 -3.04
CA LEU A 346 21.41 64.11 -2.39
C LEU A 346 21.73 64.51 -0.95
N MET A 347 22.44 63.68 -0.19
CA MET A 347 22.90 64.04 1.17
C MET A 347 23.92 65.19 1.15
N GLN A 348 24.84 65.22 0.19
CA GLN A 348 25.79 66.32 0.00
C GLN A 348 25.04 67.64 -0.28
N ARG A 349 24.13 67.66 -1.26
CA ARG A 349 23.30 68.84 -1.58
C ARG A 349 22.44 69.31 -0.41
N CYS A 350 21.94 68.40 0.43
CA CYS A 350 21.23 68.73 1.65
C CYS A 350 22.15 69.30 2.75
N ALA A 351 23.39 68.83 2.86
CA ALA A 351 24.37 69.39 3.79
C ALA A 351 24.82 70.80 3.37
N GLU A 352 25.04 71.03 2.07
CA GLU A 352 25.34 72.35 1.50
C GLU A 352 24.22 73.36 1.78
N ARG A 353 22.96 72.97 1.55
CA ARG A 353 21.79 73.80 1.88
C ARG A 353 21.70 74.11 3.37
N ARG A 354 21.89 73.12 4.24
CA ARG A 354 21.94 73.36 5.70
C ARG A 354 23.07 74.31 6.09
N LEU A 355 24.23 74.25 5.46
CA LEU A 355 25.33 75.20 5.70
C LEU A 355 25.04 76.61 5.16
N GLN A 356 24.13 76.77 4.20
CA GLN A 356 23.62 78.08 3.75
C GLN A 356 22.54 78.61 4.70
N GLU A 357 21.58 77.76 5.08
CA GLU A 357 20.54 78.04 6.09
C GLU A 357 21.16 78.39 7.46
N GLU A 358 22.22 77.70 7.87
CA GLU A 358 22.98 78.01 9.08
C GLU A 358 23.70 79.36 9.01
N LYS A 359 24.09 79.84 7.83
CA LYS A 359 24.72 81.17 7.68
C LYS A 359 23.67 82.26 7.79
N SER A 360 22.60 82.17 6.99
CA SER A 360 21.52 83.16 7.04
C SER A 360 20.77 83.18 8.37
N THR A 361 20.67 82.05 9.08
CA THR A 361 20.13 82.04 10.45
C THR A 361 21.12 82.56 11.48
N LYS A 362 22.44 82.45 11.31
CA LYS A 362 23.43 83.13 12.17
C LYS A 362 23.37 84.65 11.97
N GLU A 363 23.34 85.11 10.72
CA GLU A 363 23.15 86.53 10.34
C GLU A 363 21.85 87.10 10.93
N LEU A 364 20.73 86.36 10.82
CA LEU A 364 19.45 86.76 11.42
C LEU A 364 19.49 86.71 12.96
N VAL A 365 20.17 85.74 13.57
CA VAL A 365 20.36 85.66 15.02
C VAL A 365 21.22 86.81 15.54
N GLU A 366 22.21 87.29 14.79
CA GLU A 366 22.98 88.48 15.15
C GLU A 366 22.10 89.73 15.17
N GLN A 367 21.29 89.96 14.13
CA GLN A 367 20.29 91.04 14.09
C GLN A 367 19.25 90.93 15.23
N VAL A 368 18.79 89.70 15.51
CA VAL A 368 17.87 89.42 16.64
C VAL A 368 18.57 89.60 17.99
N MET A 369 19.87 89.35 18.10
CA MET A 369 20.66 89.59 19.32
C MET A 369 20.90 91.09 19.55
N GLU A 370 21.04 91.89 18.49
CA GLU A 370 21.08 93.35 18.59
C GLU A 370 19.75 93.93 19.05
N THR A 371 18.64 93.55 18.41
CA THR A 371 17.31 93.96 18.87
C THR A 371 16.98 93.42 20.27
N GLN A 372 17.46 92.22 20.65
CA GLN A 372 17.33 91.71 22.02
C GLN A 372 18.17 92.48 23.04
N LYS A 373 19.36 93.03 22.70
CA LYS A 373 20.09 93.93 23.62
C LYS A 373 19.18 95.12 23.97
N ASN A 374 18.56 95.73 22.97
CA ASN A 374 17.65 96.86 23.13
C ASN A 374 16.39 96.47 23.95
N VAL A 375 15.75 95.33 23.66
CA VAL A 375 14.59 94.83 24.42
C VAL A 375 14.95 94.42 25.86
N ARG A 376 16.17 93.94 26.12
CA ARG A 376 16.61 93.61 27.49
C ARG A 376 16.71 94.84 28.37
N VAL A 377 17.15 95.99 27.84
CA VAL A 377 17.15 97.29 28.55
C VAL A 377 15.72 97.71 28.93
N ALA A 378 14.71 97.43 28.09
CA ALA A 378 13.31 97.66 28.45
C ALA A 378 12.77 96.63 29.47
N GLN A 379 13.18 95.35 29.36
CA GLN A 379 12.73 94.31 30.30
C GLN A 379 13.33 94.43 31.70
N THR A 380 14.53 95.01 31.87
CA THR A 380 15.10 95.27 33.20
C THR A 380 14.22 96.22 34.01
N GLU A 381 13.49 97.13 33.36
CA GLU A 381 12.54 98.02 34.03
C GLU A 381 11.25 97.28 34.41
N LEU A 382 10.64 96.53 33.48
CA LEU A 382 9.43 95.73 33.76
C LEU A 382 9.63 94.67 34.86
N ARG A 383 10.82 94.07 34.97
CA ARG A 383 11.11 93.05 35.99
C ARG A 383 11.20 93.62 37.41
N LYS A 384 11.50 94.92 37.58
CA LYS A 384 11.43 95.62 38.88
C LYS A 384 9.99 95.72 39.41
N GLY A 385 9.00 95.68 38.50
CA GLY A 385 7.57 95.59 38.83
C GLY A 385 7.12 94.19 39.23
N ARG A 386 7.26 93.20 38.33
CA ARG A 386 6.61 91.87 38.49
C ARG A 386 7.10 91.01 39.67
N ARG A 387 8.30 91.26 40.22
CA ARG A 387 8.79 90.53 41.42
C ARG A 387 7.88 90.70 42.65
N ARG A 388 7.01 91.72 42.66
CA ARG A 388 6.10 92.06 43.76
C ARG A 388 4.83 91.18 43.85
N ILE A 389 4.64 90.21 42.95
CA ILE A 389 3.38 89.44 42.81
C ILE A 389 3.59 87.93 43.02
N ALA A 390 4.66 87.36 42.49
CA ALA A 390 4.81 85.90 42.41
C ALA A 390 5.08 85.18 43.76
N GLN A 391 5.14 85.91 44.87
CA GLN A 391 5.32 85.34 46.22
C GLN A 391 4.00 84.84 46.83
N GLU A 392 2.85 85.17 46.21
CA GLU A 392 1.50 85.01 46.79
C GLU A 392 0.82 83.65 46.48
N VAL A 393 1.45 82.75 45.70
CA VAL A 393 0.76 81.60 45.06
C VAL A 393 1.40 80.23 45.33
N THR A 394 2.63 80.16 45.85
CA THR A 394 3.40 78.89 45.89
C THR A 394 2.98 77.87 46.95
N GLU A 395 2.00 78.17 47.80
CA GLU A 395 1.79 77.46 49.06
C GLU A 395 0.73 76.33 48.99
N GLU A 396 -0.14 76.33 47.97
CA GLU A 396 -1.39 75.54 47.97
C GLU A 396 -1.27 74.06 47.53
N ASN A 397 -0.18 73.65 46.87
CA ASN A 397 -0.26 72.56 45.87
C ASN A 397 0.37 71.20 46.26
N ARG A 398 0.55 70.90 47.56
CA ARG A 398 1.40 69.77 48.03
C ARG A 398 0.71 68.48 48.46
N GLU A 399 -0.62 68.44 48.60
CA GLU A 399 -1.27 67.49 49.53
C GLU A 399 -1.83 66.19 48.93
N LEU A 400 -1.95 66.06 47.60
CA LEU A 400 -2.89 65.10 46.98
C LEU A 400 -2.36 63.67 46.68
N LEU A 401 -1.06 63.38 46.82
CA LEU A 401 -0.40 62.30 46.04
C LEU A 401 -0.34 60.87 46.65
N GLN A 402 -0.74 60.62 47.90
CA GLN A 402 -0.22 59.47 48.67
C GLN A 402 -1.06 58.15 48.69
N ARG A 403 -2.23 58.06 48.03
CA ARG A 403 -3.29 57.07 48.40
C ARG A 403 -3.43 55.77 47.58
N SER A 404 -2.52 55.40 46.68
CA SER A 404 -2.84 54.48 45.55
C SER A 404 -2.19 53.08 45.50
N ALA A 405 -1.41 52.64 46.48
CA ALA A 405 -0.35 51.63 46.22
C ALA A 405 -0.60 50.13 46.57
N GLU A 406 -1.61 49.76 47.36
CA GLU A 406 -1.46 48.56 48.23
C GLU A 406 -2.12 47.24 47.76
N ALA A 407 -3.13 47.27 46.90
CA ALA A 407 -4.15 46.20 46.81
C ALA A 407 -3.81 44.89 46.04
N ALA A 408 -2.58 44.66 45.56
CA ALA A 408 -2.36 43.82 44.36
C ALA A 408 -1.64 42.44 44.53
N LYS A 409 -1.72 41.73 45.68
CA LYS A 409 -0.71 40.69 46.03
C LYS A 409 -1.13 39.21 46.24
N GLU A 410 -2.41 38.83 46.32
CA GLU A 410 -2.78 37.58 47.04
C GLU A 410 -3.03 36.27 46.22
N GLU A 411 -3.28 36.33 44.91
CA GLU A 411 -4.13 35.31 44.24
C GLU A 411 -3.52 33.92 43.92
N GLN A 412 -2.19 33.78 43.86
CA GLN A 412 -1.55 32.84 42.91
C GLN A 412 -1.29 31.37 43.37
N ARG A 413 -1.73 30.92 44.55
CA ARG A 413 -1.06 29.79 45.28
C ARG A 413 -1.59 28.34 45.21
N ARG A 414 -2.75 28.00 44.59
CA ARG A 414 -3.52 26.78 44.97
C ARG A 414 -3.82 25.67 43.91
N ARG A 415 -2.96 25.33 42.92
CA ARG A 415 -3.41 24.55 41.72
C ARG A 415 -2.66 23.27 41.21
N CYS A 416 -1.80 22.57 41.97
CA CYS A 416 -0.76 21.70 41.33
C CYS A 416 -0.56 20.19 41.71
N THR A 417 -1.43 19.48 42.46
CA THR A 417 -0.99 18.24 43.19
C THR A 417 -1.56 16.83 42.85
N LEU A 418 -2.45 16.61 41.85
CA LEU A 418 -3.27 15.37 41.79
C LEU A 418 -3.14 14.46 40.52
N VAL A 419 -1.95 14.00 40.13
CA VAL A 419 -1.71 13.43 38.76
C VAL A 419 -1.14 11.98 38.67
N SER A 420 -0.69 11.34 39.77
CA SER A 420 0.48 10.43 39.67
C SER A 420 0.30 8.89 39.74
N GLN A 421 -0.90 8.28 39.64
CA GLN A 421 -1.10 6.82 39.80
C GLN A 421 -2.18 6.26 38.83
N LEU A 422 -2.15 5.01 38.29
CA LEU A 422 -1.17 3.90 38.33
C LEU A 422 -1.36 2.99 37.06
N ARG A 423 -0.34 2.28 36.56
CA ARG A 423 -0.41 1.38 35.36
C ARG A 423 0.40 0.06 35.52
N ALA A 424 -0.20 -1.12 35.77
CA ALA A 424 0.57 -2.40 35.77
C ALA A 424 -0.21 -3.77 35.72
N LEU A 425 0.05 -4.56 34.66
CA LEU A 425 0.33 -6.02 34.58
C LEU A 425 -0.83 -7.05 34.48
N GLU A 426 -0.49 -8.26 33.96
CA GLU A 426 -1.30 -8.96 32.94
C GLU A 426 -1.05 -10.52 32.79
N PHE A 427 -2.11 -11.34 32.65
CA PHE A 427 -2.25 -12.74 32.07
C PHE A 427 -1.68 -14.05 32.75
N GLN A 428 -2.13 -15.26 32.27
CA GLN A 428 -1.97 -16.69 32.78
C GLN A 428 -2.07 -17.75 31.59
N PRO A 429 -2.50 -19.08 31.62
CA PRO A 429 -2.75 -20.19 32.62
C PRO A 429 -2.37 -21.69 32.15
N THR A 430 -2.90 -22.80 32.78
CA THR A 430 -3.30 -24.18 32.21
C THR A 430 -2.77 -25.54 32.87
N ARG A 431 -3.30 -26.77 32.51
CA ARG A 431 -3.36 -28.12 33.25
C ARG A 431 -3.33 -29.47 32.42
N ARG A 432 -3.13 -30.70 33.05
CA ARG A 432 -3.71 -32.12 32.85
C ARG A 432 -3.02 -33.20 33.78
N GLY A 433 -3.25 -34.55 33.94
CA GLY A 433 -4.05 -35.73 33.39
C GLY A 433 -3.99 -37.05 34.29
N LYS A 434 -4.42 -38.29 33.85
CA LYS A 434 -4.47 -39.64 34.63
C LYS A 434 -4.62 -40.95 33.75
N LEU A 435 -4.29 -42.22 34.23
CA LEU A 435 -5.04 -43.56 34.18
C LEU A 435 -4.21 -44.88 34.53
N VAL A 436 -4.81 -46.11 34.52
CA VAL A 436 -4.33 -47.51 34.92
C VAL A 436 -5.08 -48.67 34.14
N ASP A 437 -4.68 -49.97 34.18
CA ASP A 437 -5.20 -51.14 33.38
C ASP A 437 -5.16 -52.57 34.07
N LEU A 438 -5.69 -53.66 33.43
CA LEU A 438 -5.82 -55.08 33.93
C LEU A 438 -5.66 -56.20 32.84
N THR A 439 -5.26 -57.44 33.22
CA THR A 439 -5.24 -58.62 32.30
C THR A 439 -5.54 -59.99 32.96
N GLN A 440 -6.75 -60.55 32.73
CA GLN A 440 -7.07 -62.00 32.90
C GLN A 440 -8.14 -62.42 31.86
N ILE A 441 -8.14 -63.69 31.42
CA ILE A 441 -9.13 -64.24 30.49
C ILE A 441 -10.18 -65.04 31.28
N PRO A 442 -11.49 -64.85 31.05
CA PRO A 442 -12.54 -65.44 31.88
C PRO A 442 -13.20 -66.68 31.25
N GLY A 443 -13.40 -67.74 32.04
CA GLY A 443 -14.11 -68.95 31.61
C GLY A 443 -15.62 -68.73 31.50
N HIS A 444 -16.20 -69.02 30.34
CA HIS A 444 -17.56 -68.60 29.96
C HIS A 444 -18.22 -69.70 29.13
N GLY A 445 -18.58 -70.80 29.80
CA GLY A 445 -19.04 -72.08 29.24
C GLY A 445 -19.93 -71.96 28.00
N LEU A 446 -19.32 -72.12 26.83
CA LEU A 446 -19.93 -72.09 25.50
C LEU A 446 -19.50 -73.34 24.74
N GLU A 447 -20.35 -73.86 23.86
CA GLU A 447 -20.14 -75.14 23.13
C GLU A 447 -18.99 -75.12 22.10
N GLY A 448 -18.17 -74.05 22.11
CA GLY A 448 -16.91 -73.91 21.38
C GLY A 448 -15.64 -73.93 22.24
N GLU A 449 -15.73 -74.18 23.56
CA GLU A 449 -14.59 -74.30 24.48
C GLU A 449 -13.76 -75.59 24.24
N MET A 450 -13.19 -75.75 23.05
CA MET A 450 -12.14 -76.76 22.79
C MET A 450 -10.93 -76.50 23.68
N SER A 451 -10.31 -77.57 24.19
CA SER A 451 -9.11 -77.42 25.01
C SER A 451 -7.97 -76.77 24.21
N VAL A 452 -7.05 -76.12 24.94
CA VAL A 452 -5.82 -75.51 24.39
C VAL A 452 -4.91 -76.53 23.68
N VAL A 453 -5.21 -77.84 23.77
CA VAL A 453 -4.47 -78.94 23.14
C VAL A 453 -5.16 -79.46 21.87
N GLU A 454 -6.48 -79.70 21.87
CA GLU A 454 -7.22 -80.12 20.66
C GLU A 454 -7.19 -79.05 19.56
N LEU A 455 -7.15 -77.77 19.99
CA LEU A 455 -6.87 -76.62 19.15
C LEU A 455 -5.49 -76.65 18.44
N ARG A 456 -4.61 -77.63 18.72
CA ARG A 456 -3.26 -77.71 18.13
C ARG A 456 -3.17 -78.63 16.92
N GLU A 457 -3.90 -79.75 16.92
CA GLU A 457 -3.77 -80.81 15.90
C GLU A 457 -4.56 -80.51 14.63
N ARG A 458 -5.84 -80.11 14.77
CA ARG A 458 -6.63 -79.58 13.64
C ARG A 458 -5.94 -78.37 13.01
N LEU A 459 -5.32 -77.54 13.85
CA LEU A 459 -4.51 -76.39 13.48
C LEU A 459 -3.14 -76.77 12.87
N ALA A 460 -2.68 -78.02 12.98
CA ALA A 460 -1.46 -78.52 12.32
C ALA A 460 -1.73 -78.87 10.84
N LEU A 461 -2.79 -79.63 10.53
CA LEU A 461 -3.17 -79.91 9.14
C LEU A 461 -3.56 -78.61 8.40
N LEU A 462 -4.29 -77.71 9.08
CA LEU A 462 -4.61 -76.38 8.56
C LEU A 462 -3.39 -75.43 8.48
N LYS A 463 -2.24 -75.75 9.09
CA LYS A 463 -0.97 -75.04 8.82
C LYS A 463 -0.33 -75.51 7.52
N GLU A 464 -0.52 -76.75 7.09
CA GLU A 464 0.21 -77.32 5.94
C GLU A 464 -0.38 -76.93 4.60
N THR A 465 -1.71 -77.06 4.43
CA THR A 465 -2.41 -76.51 3.26
C THR A 465 -2.22 -75.00 3.15
N ARG A 466 -2.15 -74.31 4.30
CA ARG A 466 -1.84 -72.89 4.41
C ARG A 466 -0.39 -72.55 4.05
N ARG A 467 0.61 -73.38 4.37
CA ARG A 467 2.02 -73.16 3.99
C ARG A 467 2.16 -73.11 2.46
N LEU A 468 1.60 -74.07 1.75
CA LEU A 468 1.65 -74.12 0.28
C LEU A 468 0.99 -72.89 -0.36
N GLN A 469 -0.21 -72.52 0.10
CA GLN A 469 -0.87 -71.28 -0.35
C GLN A 469 -0.10 -70.02 0.04
N GLU A 470 0.59 -69.99 1.18
CA GLU A 470 1.47 -68.89 1.55
C GLU A 470 2.74 -68.86 0.67
N GLU A 471 3.24 -69.99 0.19
CA GLU A 471 4.42 -70.09 -0.69
C GLU A 471 4.11 -69.59 -2.11
N GLU A 472 3.02 -70.05 -2.73
CA GLU A 472 2.55 -69.51 -4.01
C GLU A 472 2.33 -67.98 -3.95
N ARG A 473 1.70 -67.50 -2.86
CA ARG A 473 1.50 -66.07 -2.62
C ARG A 473 2.82 -65.34 -2.38
N ARG A 474 3.80 -65.93 -1.68
CA ARG A 474 5.13 -65.34 -1.50
C ARG A 474 5.82 -65.17 -2.84
N ASP A 475 5.77 -66.17 -3.73
CA ASP A 475 6.40 -66.09 -5.05
C ASP A 475 5.74 -65.07 -5.97
N GLN A 476 4.40 -65.03 -6.02
CA GLN A 476 3.66 -63.96 -6.72
C GLN A 476 4.03 -62.57 -6.18
N ILE A 477 4.14 -62.43 -4.86
CA ILE A 477 4.59 -61.18 -4.21
C ILE A 477 6.06 -60.85 -4.54
N ILE A 478 6.94 -61.85 -4.64
CA ILE A 478 8.36 -61.66 -5.02
C ILE A 478 8.47 -61.24 -6.49
N GLN A 479 7.76 -61.89 -7.41
CA GLN A 479 7.72 -61.51 -8.83
C GLN A 479 7.16 -60.09 -9.00
N GLY A 480 6.01 -59.79 -8.37
CA GLY A 480 5.41 -58.44 -8.39
C GLY A 480 6.30 -57.37 -7.74
N LYS A 481 7.11 -57.71 -6.74
CA LYS A 481 8.14 -56.81 -6.17
C LYS A 481 9.31 -56.62 -7.13
N ARG A 482 9.76 -57.65 -7.86
CA ARG A 482 10.84 -57.56 -8.85
C ARG A 482 10.45 -56.65 -10.01
N ALA A 483 9.29 -56.87 -10.63
CA ALA A 483 8.77 -56.04 -11.73
C ALA A 483 8.68 -54.56 -11.33
N LYS A 484 8.01 -54.26 -10.20
CA LYS A 484 7.91 -52.89 -9.67
C LYS A 484 9.27 -52.27 -9.31
N SER A 485 10.27 -53.10 -8.97
CA SER A 485 11.64 -52.63 -8.71
C SER A 485 12.45 -52.38 -9.99
N GLN A 486 12.03 -52.92 -11.13
CA GLN A 486 12.59 -52.61 -12.45
C GLN A 486 11.95 -51.31 -12.98
N GLU A 487 10.62 -51.22 -13.00
CA GLU A 487 9.87 -49.98 -13.32
C GLU A 487 10.38 -48.75 -12.54
N LEU A 488 10.70 -48.91 -11.26
CA LEU A 488 11.24 -47.85 -10.40
C LEU A 488 12.72 -47.50 -10.68
N ARG A 489 13.49 -48.36 -11.35
CA ARG A 489 14.84 -48.04 -11.82
C ARG A 489 14.76 -47.29 -13.14
N ASP A 490 14.01 -47.83 -14.09
CA ASP A 490 13.82 -47.26 -15.43
C ASP A 490 13.29 -45.82 -15.33
N THR A 491 12.32 -45.58 -14.44
CA THR A 491 11.80 -44.23 -14.16
C THR A 491 12.78 -43.33 -13.41
N VAL A 492 13.67 -43.86 -12.55
CA VAL A 492 14.78 -43.08 -11.95
C VAL A 492 15.80 -42.65 -13.01
N GLU A 493 16.14 -43.54 -13.95
CA GLU A 493 17.09 -43.25 -15.03
C GLU A 493 16.53 -42.20 -16.00
N GLN A 494 15.25 -42.32 -16.41
CA GLN A 494 14.53 -41.28 -17.15
C GLN A 494 14.54 -39.94 -16.40
N VAL A 495 14.17 -39.94 -15.12
CA VAL A 495 14.19 -38.73 -14.26
C VAL A 495 15.60 -38.13 -14.16
N ALA A 496 16.66 -38.94 -14.06
CA ALA A 496 18.04 -38.46 -14.00
C ALA A 496 18.47 -37.78 -15.32
N LEU A 497 18.14 -38.37 -16.47
CA LEU A 497 18.39 -37.77 -17.79
C LEU A 497 17.64 -36.44 -17.97
N CYS A 498 16.36 -36.40 -17.61
CA CYS A 498 15.55 -35.17 -17.68
C CYS A 498 16.08 -34.08 -16.72
N ARG A 499 16.43 -34.44 -15.48
CA ARG A 499 17.07 -33.52 -14.52
C ARG A 499 18.40 -32.96 -15.06
N ALA A 500 19.23 -33.79 -15.70
CA ALA A 500 20.51 -33.34 -16.29
C ALA A 500 20.29 -32.38 -17.48
N ALA A 501 19.34 -32.68 -18.37
CA ALA A 501 18.98 -31.80 -19.49
C ALA A 501 18.41 -30.45 -19.01
N MET A 502 17.53 -30.47 -18.01
CA MET A 502 16.95 -29.27 -17.40
C MET A 502 17.99 -28.47 -16.60
N GLY A 503 18.95 -29.13 -15.95
CA GLY A 503 20.10 -28.48 -15.30
C GLY A 503 20.97 -27.72 -16.30
N ARG A 504 21.32 -28.33 -17.44
CA ARG A 504 22.09 -27.68 -18.52
C ARG A 504 21.36 -26.45 -19.08
N SER A 505 20.07 -26.57 -19.40
CA SER A 505 19.29 -25.43 -19.93
C SER A 505 19.03 -24.35 -18.87
N ALA A 506 18.95 -24.70 -17.58
CA ALA A 506 18.89 -23.72 -16.49
C ALA A 506 20.22 -22.95 -16.32
N ALA A 507 21.36 -23.64 -16.44
CA ALA A 507 22.68 -23.02 -16.40
C ALA A 507 22.88 -22.01 -17.53
N LEU A 508 22.59 -22.38 -18.79
CA LEU A 508 22.68 -21.47 -19.94
C LEU A 508 21.80 -20.21 -19.76
N ARG A 509 20.54 -20.38 -19.34
CA ARG A 509 19.63 -19.25 -19.04
C ARG A 509 20.13 -18.37 -17.88
N TRP A 510 20.87 -18.93 -16.93
CA TRP A 510 21.51 -18.16 -15.86
C TRP A 510 22.72 -17.37 -16.37
N GLU A 511 23.53 -17.94 -17.26
CA GLU A 511 24.66 -17.24 -17.89
C GLU A 511 24.19 -16.12 -18.82
N GLU A 512 23.16 -16.36 -19.65
CA GLU A 512 22.48 -15.30 -20.41
C GLU A 512 22.00 -14.16 -19.49
N LYS A 513 21.33 -14.50 -18.38
CA LYS A 513 20.83 -13.51 -17.43
C LYS A 513 21.97 -12.71 -16.79
N LYS A 514 23.07 -13.38 -16.44
CA LYS A 514 24.30 -12.76 -15.91
C LYS A 514 24.95 -11.82 -16.94
N ALA A 515 25.01 -12.22 -18.22
CA ALA A 515 25.51 -11.39 -19.31
C ALA A 515 24.62 -10.15 -19.54
N ARG A 516 23.28 -10.33 -19.58
CA ARG A 516 22.31 -9.22 -19.67
C ARG A 516 22.41 -8.27 -18.46
N TRP A 517 22.67 -8.79 -17.26
CA TRP A 517 22.87 -7.96 -16.05
C TRP A 517 24.21 -7.19 -16.08
N ALA A 518 25.26 -7.76 -16.67
CA ALA A 518 26.51 -7.04 -16.92
C ALA A 518 26.32 -5.93 -17.97
N ALA A 519 25.63 -6.22 -19.09
CA ALA A 519 25.30 -5.26 -20.14
C ALA A 519 24.42 -4.10 -19.61
N ALA A 520 23.40 -4.39 -18.81
CA ALA A 520 22.56 -3.38 -18.17
C ALA A 520 23.29 -2.53 -17.10
N GLY A 521 24.53 -2.88 -16.75
CA GLY A 521 25.42 -2.06 -15.93
C GLY A 521 26.23 -1.02 -16.72
N ALA A 522 26.21 -1.08 -18.05
CA ALA A 522 26.85 -0.08 -18.91
C ALA A 522 26.12 1.28 -18.85
N PRO A 523 26.80 2.41 -19.10
CA PRO A 523 26.12 3.69 -19.30
C PRO A 523 25.19 3.61 -20.53
N SER A 524 24.01 4.27 -20.45
CA SER A 524 23.11 4.42 -21.59
C SER A 524 23.87 5.04 -22.77
N GLN A 525 23.73 4.40 -23.93
CA GLN A 525 24.36 4.79 -25.19
C GLN A 525 23.52 5.83 -25.95
N ASP A 526 22.34 6.21 -25.44
CA ASP A 526 21.47 7.23 -26.05
C ASP A 526 22.23 8.55 -26.22
N GLU A 527 22.37 9.00 -27.47
CA GLU A 527 22.95 10.31 -27.80
C GLU A 527 22.25 11.45 -27.03
N ARG A 528 20.92 11.37 -26.92
CA ARG A 528 20.05 12.27 -26.13
C ARG A 528 20.46 12.36 -24.65
N VAL A 529 20.93 11.26 -24.07
CA VAL A 529 21.39 11.18 -22.67
C VAL A 529 22.82 11.71 -22.56
N LEU A 530 23.69 11.37 -23.52
CA LEU A 530 25.08 11.81 -23.58
C LEU A 530 25.20 13.33 -23.81
N GLU A 531 24.41 13.90 -24.72
CA GLU A 531 24.30 15.35 -24.93
C GLU A 531 23.92 16.10 -23.65
N LEU A 532 22.87 15.64 -22.96
CA LEU A 532 22.43 16.29 -21.72
C LEU A 532 23.49 16.18 -20.62
N GLN A 533 24.28 15.10 -20.60
CA GLN A 533 25.43 15.00 -19.71
C GLN A 533 26.55 16.00 -20.08
N ARG A 534 26.84 16.22 -21.38
CA ARG A 534 27.80 17.23 -21.85
C ARG A 534 27.36 18.64 -21.47
N ARG A 535 26.12 19.03 -21.80
CA ARG A 535 25.54 20.35 -21.45
C ARG A 535 25.57 20.62 -19.93
N ILE A 536 25.34 19.60 -19.10
CA ILE A 536 25.46 19.67 -17.63
C ILE A 536 26.93 19.86 -17.16
N GLN A 537 27.91 19.28 -17.85
CA GLN A 537 29.33 19.50 -17.53
C GLN A 537 29.80 20.90 -17.96
N GLU A 538 29.32 21.39 -19.10
CA GLU A 538 29.55 22.75 -19.60
C GLU A 538 28.97 23.81 -18.66
N ARG A 539 27.66 23.72 -18.36
CA ARG A 539 26.91 24.70 -17.54
C ARG A 539 27.35 24.73 -16.08
N ARG A 540 28.02 23.70 -15.56
CA ARG A 540 28.60 23.75 -14.21
C ARG A 540 29.74 24.77 -14.14
N PRO A 541 29.68 25.72 -13.18
CA PRO A 541 30.72 26.72 -13.01
C PRO A 541 32.07 26.05 -12.75
N SER A 542 33.14 26.63 -13.30
CA SER A 542 34.51 26.11 -13.23
C SER A 542 34.95 25.78 -11.80
N GLY A 543 34.63 26.63 -10.82
CA GLY A 543 34.91 26.39 -9.39
C GLY A 543 34.24 25.15 -8.78
N ALA A 544 33.22 24.57 -9.42
CA ALA A 544 32.61 23.30 -9.01
C ALA A 544 33.26 22.07 -9.66
N ARG A 545 34.08 22.25 -10.71
CA ARG A 545 34.80 21.14 -11.39
C ARG A 545 35.95 20.61 -10.52
N GLY A 546 36.53 21.46 -9.67
CA GLY A 546 37.65 21.13 -8.77
C GLY A 546 37.25 20.50 -7.42
N ARG A 547 35.96 20.36 -7.08
CA ARG A 547 35.56 19.59 -5.89
C ARG A 547 35.36 18.12 -6.28
N PRO A 548 36.25 17.19 -5.86
CA PRO A 548 35.99 15.77 -6.06
C PRO A 548 34.68 15.41 -5.36
N ARG A 549 33.73 14.84 -6.11
CA ARG A 549 32.53 14.26 -5.52
C ARG A 549 32.98 13.17 -4.57
N GLY A 550 32.81 13.37 -3.27
CA GLY A 550 33.17 12.40 -2.24
C GLY A 550 32.64 11.03 -2.64
N THR A 551 33.54 10.12 -3.01
CA THR A 551 33.16 8.85 -3.60
C THR A 551 32.63 7.94 -2.50
N CYS A 552 31.33 8.03 -2.25
CA CYS A 552 30.55 6.97 -1.63
C CYS A 552 30.72 5.72 -2.49
N ARG A 553 31.79 4.96 -2.22
CA ARG A 553 32.11 3.70 -2.90
C ARG A 553 30.89 2.80 -2.76
N ARG A 554 30.10 2.68 -3.83
CA ARG A 554 29.21 1.53 -4.00
C ARG A 554 30.12 0.31 -3.89
N ARG A 555 30.03 -0.42 -2.76
CA ARG A 555 30.63 -1.74 -2.66
C ARG A 555 29.99 -2.58 -3.76
N GLY A 556 30.75 -2.87 -4.82
CA GLY A 556 30.38 -3.95 -5.72
C GLY A 556 30.25 -5.25 -4.94
N PRO A 557 29.49 -6.24 -5.43
CA PRO A 557 29.53 -7.57 -4.85
C PRO A 557 30.97 -8.07 -4.86
N CYS A 558 31.49 -8.48 -3.70
CA CYS A 558 32.83 -9.03 -3.62
C CYS A 558 32.89 -10.29 -4.48
N ALA A 559 33.84 -10.35 -5.43
CA ALA A 559 34.13 -11.61 -6.11
C ALA A 559 34.57 -12.67 -5.07
N PRO A 560 34.12 -13.93 -5.19
CA PRO A 560 34.66 -15.00 -4.35
C PRO A 560 36.15 -15.17 -4.67
N SER A 561 36.99 -15.10 -3.64
CA SER A 561 38.41 -15.36 -3.75
C SER A 561 38.65 -16.81 -4.18
N SER A 562 39.31 -17.00 -5.33
CA SER A 562 39.80 -18.32 -5.75
C SER A 562 40.90 -18.79 -4.80
N GLY A 563 40.55 -19.67 -3.86
CA GLY A 563 41.52 -20.38 -3.04
C GLY A 563 42.43 -21.27 -3.91
N PRO A 564 43.71 -21.46 -3.54
CA PRO A 564 44.63 -22.29 -4.31
C PRO A 564 44.20 -23.75 -4.30
N ARG A 565 44.33 -24.44 -5.44
CA ARG A 565 44.19 -25.90 -5.51
C ARG A 565 45.45 -26.55 -4.91
N PRO A 566 45.36 -27.39 -3.87
CA PRO A 566 46.47 -28.26 -3.51
C PRO A 566 46.59 -29.36 -4.58
N GLY A 567 47.75 -29.46 -5.23
CA GLY A 567 48.07 -30.57 -6.12
C GLY A 567 48.54 -31.77 -5.32
N LEU A 568 47.78 -32.87 -5.33
CA LEU A 568 48.24 -34.16 -4.84
C LEU A 568 48.88 -34.96 -5.97
N GLN A 569 50.20 -34.99 -6.00
CA GLN A 569 50.93 -36.06 -6.68
C GLN A 569 50.79 -37.33 -5.83
N VAL A 570 50.34 -38.42 -6.44
CA VAL A 570 50.44 -39.75 -5.84
C VAL A 570 51.63 -40.47 -6.48
N ARG A 571 52.57 -40.89 -5.64
CA ARG A 571 53.70 -41.77 -5.95
C ARG A 571 53.78 -42.75 -4.79
N GLY A 572 53.74 -44.05 -5.10
CA GLY A 572 53.40 -45.11 -4.14
C GLY A 572 52.09 -45.75 -4.56
#